data_AF-A0ABD2NDS3-F1
#
_entry.id   AF-A0ABD2NDS3-F1
#
_cell.length_a   1.000
_cell.length_b   1.000
_cell.length_c   1.000
_cell.angle_alpha   90.00
_cell.angle_beta   90.00
_cell.angle_gamma   90.00
#
_symmetry.space_group_name_H-M   'P 1'
#
loop_
_entity.id
_entity.type
_entity.pdbx_description
1 polymer ?
#
loop_
_entity_poly.entity_id
_entity_poly.type
_entity_poly.pdbx_seq_one_letter_code
_entity_poly.pdbx_strand_id
1 'polypeptide(L)'
;METIRGKNAKTEAEWIAEFENYQRFPEFKIKNSEMTLSEFKWIWFMEFGHRMWGRAIGAVFAIPATYFWLSGKLSKPMKIRVLAFGLLIGAQGLMGWYMVKSGLEDRFHGESDIPRVSQYRLASHLSLAFILYTVLLWSALDNLLPAQTIEITKQSVIKATRKLRMLAHSCKGLVFLTAVSGAFVAGLDAGLVYNSFPKMADRWIPDDILVLSPKLVNMTENPTTVQFNHRVLGTTTVSLITLLWWLSRRRMLPPRAYTAANCFAAMAWLQVGLGITTLLTYVPTPIAASHQSGSLMLLSMAVWLTHELKRLPK
;
A
#
# COMPACT_ATOMS: atom_id res chain seq x y z
N MET A 1 8.92 12.47 13.12
CA MET A 1 9.42 11.35 12.27
C MET A 1 10.75 11.59 11.56
N GLU A 2 11.37 12.78 11.54
CA GLU A 2 12.80 12.97 11.12
C GLU A 2 13.70 13.39 12.30
N THR A 3 13.12 13.40 13.49
CA THR A 3 13.73 13.79 14.78
C THR A 3 14.71 12.74 15.31
N ILE A 4 14.73 11.58 14.67
CA ILE A 4 15.62 10.44 14.92
C ILE A 4 16.69 10.36 13.81
N ARG A 5 17.48 11.42 13.70
CA ARG A 5 18.68 11.48 12.85
C ARG A 5 19.97 11.52 13.66
N GLY A 6 19.93 11.04 14.90
CA GLY A 6 21.11 10.78 15.69
C GLY A 6 22.10 9.89 14.99
N LYS A 7 23.39 10.15 15.24
CA LYS A 7 24.45 9.16 15.09
C LYS A 7 23.96 7.82 15.65
N ASN A 8 24.36 6.70 15.05
CA ASN A 8 24.12 5.38 15.62
C ASN A 8 24.66 5.35 17.06
N ALA A 9 23.78 5.55 18.04
CA ALA A 9 24.11 5.55 19.45
C ALA A 9 24.46 4.11 19.84
N LYS A 10 25.67 3.94 20.38
CA LYS A 10 26.21 2.64 20.79
C LYS A 10 26.32 2.52 22.30
N THR A 11 26.32 3.64 23.01
CA THR A 11 26.41 3.70 24.47
C THR A 11 25.14 4.27 25.09
N GLU A 12 24.89 3.97 26.37
CA GLU A 12 23.71 4.48 27.08
C GLU A 12 23.69 6.01 27.16
N ALA A 13 24.86 6.64 27.34
CA ALA A 13 24.98 8.10 27.36
C ALA A 13 24.60 8.74 26.02
N GLU A 14 25.00 8.13 24.88
CA GLU A 14 24.59 8.61 23.55
C GLU A 14 23.07 8.45 23.33
N TRP A 15 22.47 7.38 23.86
CA TRP A 15 21.03 7.17 23.77
C TRP A 15 20.23 8.18 24.58
N ILE A 16 20.70 8.52 25.79
CA ILE A 16 20.09 9.57 26.62
C ILE A 16 20.19 10.92 25.90
N ALA A 17 21.37 11.27 25.39
CA ALA A 17 21.56 12.54 24.68
C ALA A 17 20.68 12.66 23.42
N GLU A 18 20.55 11.58 22.65
CA GLU A 18 19.68 11.56 21.47
C GLU A 18 18.19 11.64 21.86
N PHE A 19 17.80 10.98 22.95
CA PHE A 19 16.43 11.06 23.46
C PHE A 19 16.11 12.47 23.99
N GLU A 20 17.01 13.11 24.73
CA GLU A 20 16.89 14.51 25.17
C GLU A 20 16.78 15.47 23.97
N ASN A 21 17.50 15.19 22.88
CA ASN A 21 17.36 15.95 21.65
C ASN A 21 15.98 15.74 21.02
N TYR A 22 15.48 14.50 20.98
CA TYR A 22 14.13 14.16 20.50
C TYR A 22 13.03 14.87 21.31
N GLN A 23 13.20 14.99 22.64
CA GLN A 23 12.25 15.66 23.53
C GLN A 23 12.03 17.15 23.20
N ARG A 24 12.97 17.78 22.47
CA ARG A 24 12.85 19.20 22.07
C ARG A 24 11.85 19.41 20.96
N PHE A 25 11.55 18.38 20.17
CA PHE A 25 10.70 18.50 18.99
C PHE A 25 9.19 18.55 19.34
N PRO A 26 8.37 19.22 18.51
CA PRO A 26 6.92 19.31 18.72
C PRO A 26 6.22 17.95 18.83
N GLU A 27 6.69 16.94 18.09
CA GLU A 27 6.13 15.58 18.11
C GLU A 27 6.20 14.94 19.51
N PHE A 28 7.32 15.09 20.23
CA PHE A 28 7.43 14.63 21.61
C PHE A 28 6.46 15.42 22.50
N LYS A 29 6.47 16.74 22.40
CA LYS A 29 5.67 17.62 23.26
C LYS A 29 4.14 17.44 23.09
N ILE A 30 3.68 17.12 21.88
CA ILE A 30 2.25 17.07 21.53
C ILE A 30 1.69 15.64 21.56
N LYS A 31 2.43 14.65 21.05
CA LYS A 31 1.93 13.27 20.89
C LYS A 31 2.58 12.26 21.83
N ASN A 32 3.86 12.43 22.13
CA ASN A 32 4.69 11.39 22.72
C ASN A 32 5.30 11.81 24.07
N SER A 33 4.62 12.68 24.82
CA SER A 33 5.19 13.32 26.03
C SER A 33 5.48 12.33 27.16
N GLU A 34 4.82 11.18 27.15
CA GLU A 34 4.98 10.09 28.12
C GLU A 34 5.93 8.98 27.62
N MET A 35 6.52 9.13 26.43
CA MET A 35 7.37 8.11 25.83
C MET A 35 8.62 7.85 26.69
N THR A 36 8.91 6.58 26.90
CA THR A 36 10.10 6.10 27.61
C THR A 36 11.31 6.00 26.67
N LEU A 37 12.53 5.97 27.23
CA LEU A 37 13.75 5.73 26.46
C LEU A 37 13.71 4.39 25.71
N SER A 38 13.09 3.36 26.29
CA SER A 38 12.90 2.05 25.66
C SER A 38 12.02 2.13 24.41
N GLU A 39 10.89 2.85 24.48
CA GLU A 39 9.99 3.04 23.35
C GLU A 39 10.65 3.90 22.26
N PHE A 40 11.38 4.93 22.67
CA PHE A 40 12.20 5.72 21.75
C PHE A 40 13.21 4.86 20.99
N LYS A 41 14.00 4.03 21.69
CA LYS A 41 14.95 3.09 21.07
C LYS A 41 14.25 2.17 20.07
N TRP A 42 13.09 1.61 20.43
CA TRP A 42 12.32 0.75 19.53
C TRP A 42 11.91 1.46 18.23
N ILE A 43 11.32 2.66 18.33
CA ILE A 43 10.93 3.46 17.16
C ILE A 43 12.16 3.83 16.33
N TRP A 44 13.25 4.24 16.98
CA TRP A 44 14.53 4.55 16.33
C TRP A 44 15.01 3.37 15.47
N PHE A 45 15.02 2.16 16.03
CA PHE A 45 15.48 0.96 15.31
C PHE A 45 14.56 0.59 14.14
N MET A 46 13.24 0.72 14.31
CA MET A 46 12.29 0.48 13.23
C MET A 46 12.50 1.45 12.06
N GLU A 47 12.68 2.74 12.34
CA GLU A 47 12.97 3.72 11.30
C GLU A 47 14.33 3.50 10.64
N PHE A 48 15.37 3.24 11.43
CA PHE A 48 16.70 2.92 10.91
C PHE A 48 16.65 1.69 10.00
N GLY A 49 16.00 0.62 10.46
CA GLY A 49 15.79 -0.62 9.72
C GLY A 49 15.09 -0.36 8.39
N HIS A 50 13.99 0.42 8.40
CA HIS A 50 13.27 0.79 7.18
C HIS A 50 14.15 1.57 6.18
N ARG A 51 14.95 2.54 6.67
CA ARG A 51 15.89 3.29 5.83
C ARG A 51 16.98 2.40 5.24
N MET A 52 17.57 1.51 6.04
CA MET A 52 18.58 0.56 5.56
C MET A 52 18.00 -0.42 4.55
N TRP A 53 16.74 -0.84 4.76
CA TRP A 53 16.02 -1.70 3.82
C TRP A 53 15.83 -1.03 2.46
N GLY A 54 15.46 0.25 2.43
CA GLY A 54 15.37 1.03 1.20
C GLY A 54 16.69 1.11 0.43
N ARG A 55 17.81 1.33 1.14
CA ARG A 55 19.16 1.32 0.55
C ARG A 55 19.55 -0.06 0.01
N ALA A 56 19.24 -1.11 0.77
CA ALA A 56 19.50 -2.48 0.36
C ALA A 56 18.73 -2.84 -0.91
N ILE A 57 17.45 -2.46 -1.04
CA ILE A 57 16.66 -2.64 -2.28
C ILE A 57 17.35 -1.96 -3.47
N GLY A 58 17.81 -0.71 -3.27
CA GLY A 58 18.56 0.01 -4.30
C GLY A 58 19.81 -0.73 -4.75
N ALA A 59 20.60 -1.26 -3.80
CA ALA A 59 21.82 -2.02 -4.09
C ALA A 59 21.52 -3.38 -4.78
N VAL A 60 20.55 -4.13 -4.27
CA VAL A 60 20.10 -5.43 -4.81
C VAL A 60 19.55 -5.29 -6.24
N PHE A 61 18.99 -4.13 -6.58
CA PHE A 61 18.63 -3.82 -7.95
C PHE A 61 19.84 -3.37 -8.78
N ALA A 62 20.58 -2.36 -8.31
CA ALA A 62 21.59 -1.68 -9.11
C ALA A 62 22.80 -2.57 -9.45
N ILE A 63 23.26 -3.41 -8.52
CA ILE A 63 24.44 -4.27 -8.72
C ILE A 63 24.18 -5.29 -9.84
N PRO A 64 23.13 -6.15 -9.78
CA PRO A 64 22.84 -7.08 -10.86
C PRO A 64 22.45 -6.38 -12.16
N ALA A 65 21.66 -5.29 -12.09
CA ALA A 65 21.27 -4.54 -13.28
C ALA A 65 22.50 -4.01 -14.05
N THR A 66 23.47 -3.44 -13.34
CA THR A 66 24.72 -2.94 -13.93
C THR A 66 25.54 -4.08 -14.52
N TYR A 67 25.73 -5.17 -13.77
CA TYR A 67 26.46 -6.35 -14.26
C TYR A 67 25.84 -6.92 -15.55
N PHE A 68 24.53 -7.17 -15.58
CA PHE A 68 23.86 -7.73 -16.75
C PHE A 68 23.85 -6.75 -17.94
N TRP A 69 23.78 -5.45 -17.68
CA TRP A 69 23.84 -4.43 -18.70
C TRP A 69 25.22 -4.37 -19.37
N LEU A 70 26.28 -4.27 -18.58
CA LEU A 70 27.67 -4.21 -19.07
C LEU A 70 28.09 -5.53 -19.74
N SER A 71 27.59 -6.66 -19.24
CA SER A 71 27.85 -7.98 -19.83
C SER A 71 27.07 -8.25 -21.13
N GLY A 72 26.23 -7.32 -21.60
CA GLY A 72 25.41 -7.50 -22.80
C GLY A 72 24.32 -8.58 -22.70
N LYS A 73 24.00 -9.06 -21.48
CA LYS A 73 23.07 -10.18 -21.24
C LYS A 73 21.58 -9.78 -21.29
N LEU A 74 21.28 -8.50 -21.46
CA LEU A 74 19.90 -7.98 -21.49
C LEU A 74 19.39 -7.82 -22.93
N SER A 75 18.24 -8.41 -23.22
CA SER A 75 17.49 -8.16 -24.47
C SER A 75 17.01 -6.71 -24.55
N LYS A 76 16.75 -6.18 -25.76
CA LYS A 76 16.25 -4.80 -25.94
C LYS A 76 15.00 -4.50 -25.09
N PRO A 77 13.96 -5.37 -25.04
CA PRO A 77 12.80 -5.13 -24.17
C PRO A 77 13.16 -5.13 -22.69
N MET A 78 14.11 -5.99 -22.26
CA MET A 78 14.53 -6.04 -20.86
C MET A 78 15.31 -4.79 -20.46
N LYS A 79 16.14 -4.24 -21.35
CA LYS A 79 16.83 -2.95 -21.11
C LYS A 79 15.85 -1.83 -20.79
N ILE A 80 14.77 -1.71 -21.57
CA ILE A 80 13.71 -0.72 -21.32
C ILE A 80 13.05 -0.95 -19.95
N ARG A 81 12.73 -2.21 -19.61
CA ARG A 81 12.15 -2.56 -18.30
C ARG A 81 13.08 -2.22 -17.14
N VAL A 82 14.37 -2.56 -17.24
CA VAL A 82 15.38 -2.25 -16.22
C VAL A 82 15.51 -0.74 -16.02
N LEU A 83 15.55 0.06 -17.10
CA LEU A 83 15.54 1.52 -16.97
C LEU A 83 14.28 2.04 -16.26
N ALA A 84 13.10 1.52 -16.63
CA ALA A 84 11.85 1.88 -15.97
C ALA A 84 11.84 1.53 -14.47
N PHE A 85 12.36 0.36 -14.09
CA PHE A 85 12.51 -0.03 -12.67
C PHE A 85 13.47 0.91 -11.94
N GLY A 86 14.61 1.24 -12.55
CA GLY A 86 15.58 2.17 -11.96
C GLY A 86 14.98 3.57 -11.73
N LEU A 87 14.23 4.09 -12.70
CA LEU A 87 13.51 5.36 -12.56
C LEU A 87 12.47 5.32 -11.45
N LEU A 88 11.69 4.23 -11.34
CA LEU A 88 10.69 4.06 -10.27
C LEU A 88 11.34 3.91 -8.89
N ILE A 89 12.47 3.21 -8.78
CA ILE A 89 13.25 3.11 -7.52
C ILE A 89 13.81 4.48 -7.14
N GLY A 90 14.38 5.23 -8.09
CA GLY A 90 14.86 6.58 -7.87
C GLY A 90 13.75 7.54 -7.44
N ALA A 91 12.60 7.49 -8.12
CA ALA A 91 11.42 8.25 -7.75
C ALA A 91 10.90 7.87 -6.35
N GLN A 92 10.96 6.59 -5.98
CA GLN A 92 10.52 6.13 -4.66
C GLN A 92 11.44 6.64 -3.56
N GLY A 93 12.77 6.63 -3.79
CA GLY A 93 13.75 7.24 -2.89
C GLY A 93 13.55 8.75 -2.77
N LEU A 94 13.31 9.45 -3.88
CA LEU A 94 13.04 10.89 -3.89
C LEU A 94 11.75 11.24 -3.14
N MET A 95 10.68 10.47 -3.35
CA MET A 95 9.41 10.65 -2.65
C MET A 95 9.57 10.39 -1.13
N GLY A 96 10.32 9.37 -0.75
CA GLY A 96 10.65 9.09 0.65
C GLY A 96 11.46 10.21 1.29
N TRP A 97 12.47 10.75 0.59
CA TRP A 97 13.19 11.94 1.03
C TRP A 97 12.27 13.17 1.17
N TYR A 98 11.37 13.38 0.21
CA TYR A 98 10.42 14.50 0.24
C TYR A 98 9.42 14.37 1.39
N MET A 99 8.86 13.18 1.66
CA MET A 99 8.00 12.92 2.84
C MET A 99 8.66 13.36 4.14
N VAL A 100 9.94 13.05 4.25
CA VAL A 100 10.78 13.27 5.42
C VAL A 100 11.08 14.78 5.54
N LYS A 101 11.75 15.38 4.55
CA LYS A 101 12.11 16.81 4.53
C LYS A 101 10.91 17.73 4.79
N SER A 102 9.79 17.46 4.14
CA SER A 102 8.59 18.31 4.25
C SER A 102 7.89 18.20 5.62
N GLY A 103 8.20 17.17 6.41
CA GLY A 103 7.76 17.04 7.80
C GLY A 103 8.62 17.83 8.79
N LEU A 104 9.76 18.38 8.38
CA LEU A 104 10.64 19.24 9.19
C LEU A 104 10.46 20.74 8.96
N GLU A 105 9.74 21.14 7.91
CA GLU A 105 9.50 22.57 7.67
C GLU A 105 8.56 23.10 8.76
N ASP A 106 8.97 24.20 9.43
CA ASP A 106 8.19 24.96 10.42
C ASP A 106 6.90 25.48 9.77
N ARG A 107 5.89 24.61 9.72
CA ARG A 107 4.56 24.88 9.17
C ARG A 107 3.46 24.70 10.19
N PHE A 108 3.80 24.20 11.38
CA PHE A 108 2.85 23.90 12.44
C PHE A 108 2.68 25.14 13.31
N HIS A 109 1.79 26.04 12.89
CA HIS A 109 1.56 27.34 13.55
C HIS A 109 0.16 27.46 14.16
N GLY A 110 -0.78 26.57 13.82
CA GLY A 110 -2.11 26.51 14.42
C GLY A 110 -2.20 25.58 15.64
N GLU A 111 -3.17 25.82 16.54
CA GLU A 111 -3.47 24.91 17.67
C GLU A 111 -3.93 23.51 17.22
N SER A 112 -4.31 23.36 15.96
CA SER A 112 -4.73 22.12 15.30
C SER A 112 -3.68 21.52 14.34
N ASP A 113 -2.49 22.14 14.25
CA ASP A 113 -1.40 21.65 13.43
C ASP A 113 -0.65 20.52 14.13
N ILE A 114 -0.95 19.30 13.70
CA ILE A 114 -0.32 18.10 14.22
C ILE A 114 0.96 17.83 13.41
N PRO A 115 2.14 17.73 14.05
CA PRO A 115 3.39 17.36 13.37
C PRO A 115 3.31 15.93 12.83
N ARG A 116 2.82 15.78 11.60
CA ARG A 116 2.66 14.50 10.89
C ARG A 116 3.00 14.62 9.42
N VAL A 117 3.36 13.49 8.81
CA VAL A 117 3.52 13.41 7.36
C VAL A 117 2.14 13.57 6.73
N SER A 118 1.99 14.53 5.81
CA SER A 118 0.75 14.72 5.07
C SER A 118 0.25 13.42 4.43
N GLN A 119 -1.04 13.16 4.57
CA GLN A 119 -1.74 12.02 3.98
C GLN A 119 -1.53 11.92 2.47
N TYR A 120 -1.39 13.05 1.77
CA TYR A 120 -1.05 13.05 0.34
C TYR A 120 0.31 12.44 0.08
N ARG A 121 1.32 12.82 0.86
CA ARG A 121 2.69 12.33 0.69
C ARG A 121 2.77 10.84 1.03
N LEU A 122 2.09 10.43 2.11
CA LEU A 122 1.96 9.01 2.46
C LEU A 122 1.30 8.21 1.34
N ALA A 123 0.17 8.69 0.81
CA ALA A 123 -0.55 8.05 -0.28
C ALA A 123 0.30 7.99 -1.57
N SER A 124 1.00 9.07 -1.93
CA SER A 124 1.88 9.10 -3.11
C SER A 124 3.03 8.11 -2.99
N HIS A 125 3.70 8.04 -1.83
CA HIS A 125 4.79 7.11 -1.61
C HIS A 125 4.34 5.65 -1.60
N LEU A 126 3.21 5.35 -0.96
CA LEU A 126 2.62 4.01 -1.01
C LEU A 126 2.23 3.62 -2.44
N SER A 127 1.58 4.53 -3.17
CA SER A 127 1.18 4.33 -4.56
C SER A 127 2.36 3.98 -5.45
N LEU A 128 3.46 4.74 -5.31
CA LEU A 128 4.68 4.54 -6.09
C LEU A 128 5.37 3.21 -5.73
N ALA A 129 5.40 2.84 -4.45
CA ALA A 129 5.83 1.51 -4.00
C ALA A 129 5.01 0.39 -4.65
N PHE A 130 3.68 0.52 -4.65
CA PHE A 130 2.77 -0.50 -5.18
C PHE A 130 2.88 -0.63 -6.70
N ILE A 131 3.08 0.49 -7.41
CA ILE A 131 3.35 0.50 -8.85
C ILE A 131 4.67 -0.21 -9.15
N LEU A 132 5.76 0.19 -8.47
CA LEU A 132 7.08 -0.44 -8.61
C LEU A 132 7.01 -1.94 -8.35
N TYR A 133 6.39 -2.34 -7.24
CA TYR A 133 6.20 -3.75 -6.89
C TYR A 133 5.40 -4.49 -7.97
N THR A 134 4.30 -3.92 -8.44
CA THR A 134 3.43 -4.54 -9.45
C THR A 134 4.18 -4.81 -10.76
N VAL A 135 4.98 -3.85 -11.24
CA VAL A 135 5.73 -4.03 -12.49
C VAL A 135 6.89 -5.02 -12.33
N LEU A 136 7.54 -5.05 -11.16
CA LEU A 136 8.56 -6.03 -10.83
C LEU A 136 7.97 -7.44 -10.74
N LEU A 137 6.86 -7.61 -10.01
CA LEU A 137 6.16 -8.89 -9.88
C LEU A 137 5.68 -9.39 -11.24
N TRP A 138 5.10 -8.52 -12.07
CA TRP A 138 4.68 -8.89 -13.42
C TRP A 138 5.86 -9.38 -14.26
N SER A 139 7.01 -8.69 -14.19
CA SER A 139 8.22 -9.10 -14.90
C SER A 139 8.82 -10.40 -14.34
N ALA A 140 8.76 -10.61 -13.03
CA ALA A 140 9.18 -11.87 -12.41
C ALA A 140 8.29 -13.02 -12.90
N LEU A 141 6.97 -12.87 -12.90
CA LEU A 141 6.04 -13.85 -13.43
C LEU A 141 6.28 -14.11 -14.93
N ASP A 142 6.57 -13.09 -15.74
CA ASP A 142 6.92 -13.26 -17.16
C ASP A 142 8.09 -14.22 -17.38
N ASN A 143 9.11 -14.16 -16.52
CA ASN A 143 10.37 -14.89 -16.71
C ASN A 143 10.42 -16.21 -15.93
N LEU A 144 9.86 -16.25 -14.71
CA LEU A 144 9.98 -17.37 -13.79
C LEU A 144 8.74 -18.28 -13.80
N LEU A 145 7.57 -17.73 -14.12
CA LEU A 145 6.32 -18.48 -14.12
C LEU A 145 5.40 -18.07 -15.29
N PRO A 146 5.80 -18.36 -16.55
CA PRO A 146 5.02 -17.94 -17.72
C PRO A 146 3.58 -18.44 -17.67
N ALA A 147 2.62 -17.58 -18.02
CA ALA A 147 1.19 -17.88 -17.98
C ALA A 147 0.82 -19.14 -18.79
N GLN A 148 -0.05 -19.97 -18.22
CA GLN A 148 -0.55 -21.18 -18.87
C GLN A 148 -1.46 -20.83 -20.05
N THR A 149 -1.38 -21.62 -21.11
CA THR A 149 -2.23 -21.47 -22.30
C THR A 149 -3.21 -22.63 -22.37
N ILE A 150 -4.42 -22.33 -22.84
CA ILE A 150 -5.42 -23.34 -23.21
C ILE A 150 -5.95 -22.99 -24.59
N GLU A 151 -6.26 -24.00 -25.38
CA GLU A 151 -6.88 -23.82 -26.69
C GLU A 151 -8.39 -23.65 -26.52
N ILE A 152 -8.91 -22.52 -27.02
CA ILE A 152 -10.34 -22.23 -27.02
C ILE A 152 -10.72 -21.84 -28.45
N THR A 153 -11.54 -22.65 -29.11
CA THR A 153 -11.97 -22.43 -30.49
C THR A 153 -13.38 -21.85 -30.59
N LYS A 154 -14.23 -22.03 -29.57
CA LYS A 154 -15.60 -21.52 -29.56
C LYS A 154 -15.66 -20.03 -29.26
N GLN A 155 -16.15 -19.22 -30.20
CA GLN A 155 -16.22 -17.76 -30.11
C GLN A 155 -16.99 -17.24 -28.88
N SER A 156 -18.08 -17.93 -28.49
CA SER A 156 -18.87 -17.57 -27.30
C SER A 156 -18.06 -17.71 -26.00
N VAL A 157 -17.18 -18.71 -25.92
CA VAL A 157 -16.28 -18.96 -24.79
C VAL A 157 -15.19 -17.89 -24.75
N ILE A 158 -14.59 -17.54 -25.90
CA ILE A 158 -13.60 -16.46 -26.03
C ILE A 158 -14.17 -15.13 -25.50
N LYS A 159 -15.37 -14.74 -25.97
CA LYS A 159 -16.03 -13.49 -25.53
C LYS A 159 -16.28 -13.47 -24.03
N ALA A 160 -16.71 -14.59 -23.45
CA ALA A 160 -16.95 -14.73 -22.02
C ALA A 160 -15.66 -14.62 -21.19
N THR A 161 -14.59 -15.26 -21.64
CA THR A 161 -13.26 -15.19 -21.03
C THR A 161 -12.67 -13.78 -21.09
N ARG A 162 -12.86 -13.06 -22.21
CA ARG A 162 -12.47 -11.65 -22.33
C ARG A 162 -13.19 -10.75 -21.33
N LYS A 163 -14.50 -10.94 -21.11
CA LYS A 163 -15.26 -10.21 -20.09
C LYS A 163 -14.72 -10.48 -18.68
N LEU A 164 -14.40 -11.75 -18.38
CA LEU A 164 -13.79 -12.11 -17.10
C LEU A 164 -12.42 -11.43 -16.90
N ARG A 165 -11.59 -11.41 -17.95
CA ARG A 165 -10.28 -10.74 -17.92
C ARG A 165 -10.42 -9.23 -17.66
N MET A 166 -11.37 -8.57 -18.30
CA MET A 166 -11.65 -7.15 -18.04
C MET A 166 -12.07 -6.94 -16.58
N LEU A 167 -12.98 -7.77 -16.07
CA LEU A 167 -13.38 -7.71 -14.66
C LEU A 167 -12.21 -7.94 -13.71
N ALA A 168 -11.30 -8.87 -14.02
CA ALA A 168 -10.09 -9.12 -13.22
C ALA A 168 -9.16 -7.89 -13.20
N HIS A 169 -8.98 -7.22 -14.34
CA HIS A 169 -8.23 -5.96 -14.39
C HIS A 169 -8.92 -4.82 -13.63
N SER A 170 -10.25 -4.72 -13.72
CA SER A 170 -11.02 -3.75 -12.92
C SER A 170 -10.87 -4.01 -11.43
N CYS A 171 -10.97 -5.28 -10.99
CA CYS A 171 -10.74 -5.66 -9.59
C CYS A 171 -9.32 -5.31 -9.14
N LYS A 172 -8.30 -5.58 -9.96
CA LYS A 172 -6.90 -5.18 -9.67
C LYS A 172 -6.77 -3.67 -9.48
N GLY A 173 -7.37 -2.88 -10.38
CA GLY A 173 -7.36 -1.41 -10.28
C GLY A 173 -8.07 -0.92 -9.02
N LEU A 174 -9.20 -1.55 -8.67
CA LEU A 174 -9.95 -1.22 -7.47
C LEU A 174 -9.22 -1.60 -6.19
N VAL A 175 -8.54 -2.75 -6.13
CA VAL A 175 -7.66 -3.13 -5.02
C VAL A 175 -6.57 -2.08 -4.82
N PHE A 176 -5.93 -1.62 -5.89
CA PHE A 176 -4.94 -0.55 -5.82
C PHE A 176 -5.55 0.75 -5.28
N LEU A 177 -6.70 1.17 -5.80
CA LEU A 177 -7.39 2.38 -5.32
C LEU A 177 -7.80 2.28 -3.84
N THR A 178 -8.30 1.12 -3.40
CA THR A 178 -8.67 0.86 -2.00
C THR A 178 -7.44 0.88 -1.09
N ALA A 179 -6.29 0.37 -1.54
CA ALA A 179 -5.05 0.49 -0.78
C ALA A 179 -4.58 1.95 -0.66
N VAL A 180 -4.70 2.74 -1.73
CA VAL A 180 -4.39 4.17 -1.72
C VAL A 180 -5.33 4.93 -0.78
N SER A 181 -6.64 4.67 -0.80
CA SER A 181 -7.56 5.30 0.15
C SER A 181 -7.26 4.91 1.60
N GLY A 182 -6.74 3.71 1.85
CA GLY A 182 -6.23 3.29 3.16
C GLY A 182 -5.05 4.14 3.65
N ALA A 183 -4.20 4.64 2.75
CA ALA A 183 -3.12 5.57 3.11
C ALA A 183 -3.65 6.93 3.58
N PHE A 184 -4.77 7.40 3.00
CA PHE A 184 -5.45 8.60 3.51
C PHE A 184 -6.03 8.37 4.90
N VAL A 185 -6.64 7.20 5.13
CA VAL A 185 -7.16 6.83 6.46
C VAL A 185 -6.04 6.82 7.51
N ALA A 186 -4.90 6.22 7.18
CA ALA A 186 -3.74 6.19 8.07
C ALA A 186 -3.14 7.59 8.30
N GLY A 187 -3.00 8.40 7.25
CA GLY A 187 -2.40 9.74 7.36
C GLY A 187 -3.23 10.75 8.15
N LEU A 188 -4.55 10.58 8.20
CA LEU A 188 -5.46 11.42 8.98
C LEU A 188 -5.79 10.86 10.37
N ASP A 189 -5.22 9.72 10.76
CA ASP A 189 -5.64 8.96 11.94
C ASP A 189 -7.16 8.62 11.91
N ALA A 190 -7.76 8.56 10.72
CA ALA A 190 -9.20 8.44 10.51
C ALA A 190 -9.77 7.09 10.94
N GLY A 191 -8.91 6.08 11.18
CA GLY A 191 -9.29 4.80 11.75
C GLY A 191 -9.85 4.90 13.18
N LEU A 192 -9.60 6.01 13.88
CA LEU A 192 -10.02 6.25 15.26
C LEU A 192 -11.32 7.06 15.39
N VAL A 193 -11.95 7.45 14.28
CA VAL A 193 -13.12 8.35 14.32
C VAL A 193 -14.39 7.59 14.68
N TYR A 194 -14.78 6.60 13.88
CA TYR A 194 -15.90 5.70 14.18
C TYR A 194 -15.40 4.27 14.32
N ASN A 195 -15.49 3.65 15.50
CA ASN A 195 -14.98 2.29 15.75
C ASN A 195 -16.08 1.22 15.81
N SER A 196 -17.10 1.36 14.95
CA SER A 196 -18.19 0.38 14.77
C SER A 196 -18.29 -0.08 13.32
N PHE A 197 -18.89 -1.25 13.07
CA PHE A 197 -19.16 -1.79 11.73
C PHE A 197 -20.45 -2.63 11.76
N PRO A 198 -21.29 -2.63 10.70
CA PRO A 198 -21.14 -1.96 9.42
C PRO A 198 -21.52 -0.46 9.44
N LYS A 199 -22.31 -0.04 10.43
CA LYS A 199 -22.66 1.36 10.65
C LYS A 199 -21.50 2.16 11.25
N MET A 200 -21.51 3.47 11.05
CA MET A 200 -20.65 4.45 11.71
C MET A 200 -21.44 5.04 12.89
N ALA A 201 -21.16 4.54 14.09
CA ALA A 201 -22.02 4.62 15.27
C ALA A 201 -23.44 4.08 14.98
N ASP A 202 -24.46 4.91 15.21
CA ASP A 202 -25.87 4.62 14.99
C ASP A 202 -26.32 4.81 13.52
N ARG A 203 -25.47 5.38 12.66
CA ARG A 203 -25.81 5.83 11.31
C ARG A 203 -25.09 5.07 10.20
N TRP A 204 -25.71 5.00 9.02
CA TRP A 204 -25.07 4.46 7.81
C TRP A 204 -24.17 5.49 7.12
N ILE A 205 -24.59 6.75 7.15
CA ILE A 205 -23.85 7.91 6.64
C ILE A 205 -23.82 8.91 7.80
N PRO A 206 -22.64 9.25 8.33
CA PRO A 206 -22.51 10.30 9.35
C PRO A 206 -22.90 11.68 8.82
N ASP A 207 -23.36 12.57 9.70
CA ASP A 207 -23.79 13.93 9.30
C ASP A 207 -22.61 14.87 9.02
N ASP A 208 -21.44 14.54 9.55
CA ASP A 208 -20.23 15.34 9.51
C ASP A 208 -19.37 15.11 8.25
N ILE A 209 -19.83 14.32 7.27
CA ILE A 209 -19.07 13.98 6.05
C ILE A 209 -18.82 15.14 5.08
N LEU A 210 -19.48 16.29 5.25
CA LEU A 210 -19.39 17.44 4.35
C LEU A 210 -19.20 18.78 5.10
N VAL A 211 -18.65 18.74 6.31
CA VAL A 211 -18.50 19.92 7.19
C VAL A 211 -17.46 20.91 6.69
N LEU A 212 -16.38 20.43 6.04
CA LEU A 212 -15.34 21.32 5.52
C LEU A 212 -15.80 22.06 4.26
N SER A 213 -15.37 23.32 4.11
CA SER A 213 -15.62 24.14 2.93
C SER A 213 -14.30 24.49 2.23
N PRO A 214 -14.22 24.37 0.89
CA PRO A 214 -15.24 23.89 -0.04
C PRO A 214 -15.50 22.38 0.07
N LYS A 215 -16.71 21.93 -0.28
CA LYS A 215 -17.18 20.54 -0.05
C LYS A 215 -16.24 19.45 -0.57
N LEU A 216 -15.55 19.68 -1.68
CA LEU A 216 -14.62 18.71 -2.29
C LEU A 216 -13.45 18.34 -1.38
N VAL A 217 -13.03 19.26 -0.50
CA VAL A 217 -11.90 19.05 0.43
C VAL A 217 -12.20 17.94 1.43
N ASN A 218 -13.48 17.68 1.76
CA ASN A 218 -13.85 16.58 2.64
C ASN A 218 -13.42 15.21 2.10
N MET A 219 -13.32 15.03 0.77
CA MET A 219 -12.93 13.74 0.19
C MET A 219 -11.53 13.29 0.61
N THR A 220 -10.65 14.22 0.99
CA THR A 220 -9.23 13.96 1.28
C THR A 220 -8.74 14.52 2.60
N GLU A 221 -9.43 15.49 3.22
CA GLU A 221 -9.05 16.11 4.50
C GLU A 221 -9.99 15.78 5.66
N ASN A 222 -11.26 15.45 5.40
CA ASN A 222 -12.20 15.15 6.47
C ASN A 222 -12.01 13.69 6.91
N PRO A 223 -11.57 13.43 8.16
CA PRO A 223 -11.31 12.07 8.62
C PRO A 223 -12.54 11.16 8.51
N THR A 224 -13.74 11.65 8.86
CA THR A 224 -14.99 10.89 8.76
C THR A 224 -15.27 10.47 7.32
N THR A 225 -15.16 11.41 6.39
CA THR A 225 -15.43 11.18 4.96
C THR A 225 -14.40 10.23 4.34
N VAL A 226 -13.13 10.39 4.67
CA VAL A 226 -12.05 9.50 4.22
C VAL A 226 -12.27 8.08 4.76
N GLN A 227 -12.66 7.95 6.03
CA GLN A 227 -13.00 6.66 6.63
C GLN A 227 -14.21 6.02 5.94
N PHE A 228 -15.29 6.78 5.72
CA PHE A 228 -16.49 6.34 5.00
C PHE A 228 -16.16 5.86 3.58
N ASN A 229 -15.43 6.69 2.81
CA ASN A 229 -15.00 6.37 1.44
C ASN A 229 -14.20 5.07 1.39
N HIS A 230 -13.26 4.89 2.32
CA HIS A 230 -12.47 3.65 2.39
C HIS A 230 -13.34 2.42 2.69
N ARG A 231 -14.33 2.52 3.60
CA ARG A 231 -15.28 1.43 3.87
C ARG A 231 -16.09 1.06 2.64
N VAL A 232 -16.63 2.05 1.92
CA VAL A 232 -17.41 1.85 0.69
C VAL A 232 -16.54 1.23 -0.41
N LEU A 233 -15.30 1.70 -0.57
CA LEU A 233 -14.35 1.12 -1.52
C LEU A 233 -14.01 -0.33 -1.15
N GLY A 234 -13.76 -0.61 0.13
CA GLY A 234 -13.47 -1.95 0.63
C GLY A 234 -14.61 -2.95 0.39
N THR A 235 -15.85 -2.57 0.72
CA THR A 235 -17.03 -3.41 0.48
C THR A 235 -17.28 -3.63 -1.02
N THR A 236 -17.18 -2.57 -1.83
CA THR A 236 -17.29 -2.70 -3.30
C THR A 236 -16.21 -3.62 -3.87
N THR A 237 -14.98 -3.52 -3.36
CA THR A 237 -13.84 -4.34 -3.78
C THR A 237 -14.09 -5.83 -3.52
N VAL A 238 -14.45 -6.20 -2.29
CA VAL A 238 -14.70 -7.61 -1.94
C VAL A 238 -15.90 -8.18 -2.69
N SER A 239 -16.96 -7.39 -2.90
CA SER A 239 -18.14 -7.81 -3.68
C SER A 239 -17.78 -8.12 -5.13
N LEU A 240 -17.00 -7.25 -5.80
CA LEU A 240 -16.57 -7.50 -7.17
C LEU A 240 -15.58 -8.67 -7.30
N ILE A 241 -14.68 -8.84 -6.32
CA ILE A 241 -13.77 -10.00 -6.29
C ILE A 241 -14.56 -11.29 -6.08
N THR A 242 -15.56 -11.28 -5.21
CA THR A 242 -16.44 -12.44 -4.97
C THR A 242 -17.24 -12.79 -6.24
N LEU A 243 -17.77 -11.78 -6.93
CA LEU A 243 -18.43 -11.96 -8.23
C LEU A 243 -17.46 -12.53 -9.28
N LEU A 244 -16.25 -11.99 -9.38
CA LEU A 244 -15.20 -12.47 -10.28
C LEU A 244 -14.88 -13.95 -10.03
N TRP A 245 -14.68 -14.31 -8.75
CA TRP A 245 -14.41 -15.68 -8.34
C TRP A 245 -15.55 -16.62 -8.74
N TRP A 246 -16.79 -16.27 -8.40
CA TRP A 246 -17.96 -17.06 -8.76
C TRP A 246 -18.10 -17.24 -10.28
N LEU A 247 -17.92 -16.16 -11.05
CA LEU A 247 -17.95 -16.21 -12.50
C LEU A 247 -16.81 -17.06 -13.07
N SER A 248 -15.62 -17.04 -12.47
CA SER A 248 -14.47 -17.83 -12.95
C SER A 248 -14.76 -19.34 -12.91
N ARG A 249 -15.53 -19.83 -11.93
CA ARG A 249 -15.93 -21.25 -11.82
C ARG A 249 -16.74 -21.73 -13.01
N ARG A 250 -17.38 -20.81 -13.74
CA ARG A 250 -18.22 -21.07 -14.91
C ARG A 250 -17.49 -20.85 -16.24
N ARG A 251 -16.20 -20.57 -16.22
CA ARG A 251 -15.37 -20.35 -17.43
C ARG A 251 -14.39 -21.49 -17.60
N MET A 252 -13.94 -21.71 -18.84
CA MET A 252 -12.79 -22.58 -19.14
C MET A 252 -11.51 -21.77 -18.93
N LEU A 253 -10.75 -22.10 -17.90
CA LEU A 253 -9.50 -21.42 -17.54
C LEU A 253 -8.39 -22.45 -17.31
N PRO A 254 -7.11 -22.06 -17.44
CA PRO A 254 -6.01 -22.93 -17.02
C PRO A 254 -6.09 -23.25 -15.52
N PRO A 255 -5.63 -24.44 -15.07
CA PRO A 255 -5.65 -24.83 -13.65
C PRO A 255 -5.10 -23.76 -12.71
N ARG A 256 -3.98 -23.13 -13.07
CA ARG A 256 -3.33 -22.11 -12.24
C ARG A 256 -4.13 -20.81 -12.14
N ALA A 257 -4.94 -20.48 -13.15
CA ALA A 257 -5.84 -19.33 -13.09
C ALA A 257 -6.99 -19.57 -12.10
N TYR A 258 -7.49 -20.80 -11.95
CA TYR A 258 -8.45 -21.13 -10.88
C TYR A 258 -7.81 -21.01 -9.50
N THR A 259 -6.59 -21.51 -9.33
CA THR A 259 -5.85 -21.35 -8.07
C THR A 259 -5.67 -19.87 -7.73
N ALA A 260 -5.20 -19.06 -8.68
CA ALA A 260 -5.05 -17.62 -8.49
C ALA A 260 -6.38 -16.93 -8.13
N ALA A 261 -7.49 -17.30 -8.78
CA ALA A 261 -8.81 -16.76 -8.46
C ALA A 261 -9.30 -17.15 -7.06
N ASN A 262 -9.06 -18.40 -6.62
CA ASN A 262 -9.39 -18.85 -5.27
C ASN A 262 -8.55 -18.11 -4.21
N CYS A 263 -7.23 -18.01 -4.41
CA CYS A 263 -6.34 -17.28 -3.52
C CYS A 263 -6.70 -15.79 -3.45
N PHE A 264 -7.05 -15.18 -4.59
CA PHE A 264 -7.47 -13.78 -4.64
C PHE A 264 -8.74 -13.53 -3.83
N ALA A 265 -9.75 -14.39 -3.97
CA ALA A 265 -10.99 -14.30 -3.19
C ALA A 265 -10.76 -14.54 -1.69
N ALA A 266 -9.99 -15.57 -1.33
CA ALA A 266 -9.69 -15.87 0.07
C ALA A 266 -8.95 -14.71 0.76
N MET A 267 -7.93 -14.15 0.10
CA MET A 267 -7.20 -12.99 0.61
C MET A 267 -8.09 -11.75 0.70
N ALA A 268 -9.05 -11.56 -0.21
CA ALA A 268 -9.97 -10.42 -0.14
C ALA A 268 -10.85 -10.46 1.12
N TRP A 269 -11.36 -11.65 1.47
CA TRP A 269 -12.13 -11.83 2.70
C TRP A 269 -11.27 -11.72 3.95
N LEU A 270 -10.05 -12.27 3.94
CA LEU A 270 -9.08 -12.05 5.02
C LEU A 270 -8.79 -10.57 5.22
N GLN A 271 -8.64 -9.81 4.14
CA GLN A 271 -8.38 -8.38 4.18
C GLN A 271 -9.54 -7.60 4.80
N VAL A 272 -10.79 -7.95 4.48
CA VAL A 272 -11.97 -7.37 5.13
C VAL A 272 -11.96 -7.69 6.63
N GLY A 273 -11.65 -8.94 7.00
CA GLY A 273 -11.49 -9.33 8.40
C GLY A 273 -10.45 -8.46 9.12
N LEU A 274 -9.23 -8.35 8.57
CA LEU A 274 -8.17 -7.51 9.11
C LEU A 274 -8.58 -6.03 9.24
N GLY A 275 -9.29 -5.49 8.24
CA GLY A 275 -9.76 -4.10 8.25
C GLY A 275 -10.81 -3.85 9.33
N ILE A 276 -11.79 -4.75 9.47
CA ILE A 276 -12.81 -4.69 10.53
C ILE A 276 -12.16 -4.86 11.90
N THR A 277 -11.23 -5.81 12.07
CA THR A 277 -10.53 -5.99 13.35
C THR A 277 -9.71 -4.75 13.70
N THR A 278 -8.96 -4.18 12.76
CA THR A 278 -8.21 -2.92 12.96
C THR A 278 -9.13 -1.82 13.47
N LEU A 279 -10.32 -1.71 12.87
CA LEU A 279 -11.31 -0.72 13.23
C LEU A 279 -11.89 -0.93 14.64
N LEU A 280 -12.37 -2.14 14.95
CA LEU A 280 -13.04 -2.43 16.23
C LEU A 280 -12.09 -2.44 17.42
N THR A 281 -10.78 -2.60 17.18
CA THR A 281 -9.75 -2.64 18.23
C THR A 281 -8.97 -1.33 18.37
N TYR A 282 -9.46 -0.24 17.77
CA TYR A 282 -8.84 1.10 17.86
C TYR A 282 -7.43 1.16 17.27
N VAL A 283 -7.25 0.57 16.09
CA VAL A 283 -6.03 0.64 15.27
C VAL A 283 -4.73 0.18 15.99
N PRO A 284 -4.68 -1.03 16.61
CA PRO A 284 -3.42 -1.52 17.16
C PRO A 284 -2.39 -1.71 16.06
N THR A 285 -1.17 -1.20 16.25
CA THR A 285 -0.13 -1.17 15.22
C THR A 285 0.13 -2.54 14.56
N PRO A 286 0.19 -3.68 15.28
CA PRO A 286 0.40 -4.98 14.64
C PRO A 286 -0.72 -5.39 13.67
N ILE A 287 -1.98 -5.10 14.02
CA ILE A 287 -3.15 -5.45 13.20
C ILE A 287 -3.24 -4.50 12.00
N ALA A 288 -3.03 -3.20 12.23
CA ALA A 288 -2.99 -2.19 11.17
C ALA A 288 -1.87 -2.47 10.14
N ALA A 289 -0.67 -2.83 10.61
CA ALA A 289 0.45 -3.22 9.76
C ALA A 289 0.17 -4.53 9.00
N SER A 290 -0.52 -5.49 9.63
CA SER A 290 -0.98 -6.71 8.98
C SER A 290 -2.00 -6.42 7.89
N HIS A 291 -2.95 -5.51 8.13
CA HIS A 291 -3.90 -5.04 7.12
C HIS A 291 -3.18 -4.34 5.96
N GLN A 292 -2.21 -3.45 6.23
CA GLN A 292 -1.43 -2.80 5.17
C GLN A 292 -0.63 -3.82 4.34
N SER A 293 0.04 -4.76 4.98
CA SER A 293 0.79 -5.83 4.30
C SER A 293 -0.14 -6.78 3.51
N GLY A 294 -1.31 -7.09 4.08
CA GLY A 294 -2.36 -7.87 3.45
C GLY A 294 -2.90 -7.21 2.17
N SER A 295 -2.94 -5.87 2.11
CA SER A 295 -3.35 -5.16 0.89
C SER A 295 -2.36 -5.38 -0.28
N LEU A 296 -1.05 -5.42 0.01
CA LEU A 296 -0.03 -5.73 -0.98
C LEU A 296 -0.12 -7.19 -1.43
N MET A 297 -0.35 -8.12 -0.49
CA MET A 297 -0.60 -9.53 -0.81
C MET A 297 -1.85 -9.69 -1.69
N LEU A 298 -2.93 -8.98 -1.38
CA LEU A 298 -4.14 -8.97 -2.19
C LEU A 298 -3.89 -8.46 -3.61
N LEU A 299 -3.13 -7.36 -3.76
CA LEU A 299 -2.71 -6.85 -5.06
C LEU A 299 -1.84 -7.87 -5.81
N SER A 300 -0.97 -8.59 -5.10
CA SER A 300 -0.12 -9.65 -5.67
C SER A 300 -0.97 -10.78 -6.28
N MET A 301 -2.02 -11.21 -5.58
CA MET A 301 -2.97 -12.21 -6.09
C MET A 301 -3.75 -11.70 -7.31
N ALA A 302 -4.13 -10.41 -7.32
CA ALA A 302 -4.78 -9.78 -8.47
C ALA A 302 -3.85 -9.72 -9.69
N VAL A 303 -2.57 -9.39 -9.47
CA VAL A 303 -1.52 -9.37 -10.50
C VAL A 303 -1.29 -10.77 -11.04
N TRP A 304 -1.17 -11.78 -10.17
CA TRP A 304 -1.00 -13.16 -10.59
C TRP A 304 -2.19 -13.65 -11.44
N LEU A 305 -3.42 -13.44 -10.98
CA LEU A 305 -4.61 -13.82 -11.75
C LEU A 305 -4.63 -13.12 -13.12
N THR A 306 -4.45 -11.80 -13.16
CA THR A 306 -4.46 -11.06 -14.44
C THR A 306 -3.32 -11.46 -15.37
N HIS A 307 -2.18 -11.91 -14.82
CA HIS A 307 -1.08 -12.47 -15.60
C HIS A 307 -1.44 -13.82 -16.23
N GLU A 308 -2.04 -14.75 -15.48
CA GLU A 308 -2.51 -16.04 -16.04
C GLU A 308 -3.54 -15.83 -17.16
N LEU A 309 -4.40 -14.81 -17.04
CA LEU A 309 -5.43 -14.51 -18.04
C LEU A 309 -4.89 -13.77 -19.29
N LYS A 310 -3.61 -13.37 -19.32
CA LYS A 310 -3.07 -12.50 -20.38
C LYS A 310 -2.92 -13.20 -21.74
N ARG A 311 -2.69 -14.52 -21.75
CA ARG A 311 -2.46 -15.33 -22.95
C ARG A 311 -3.72 -16.03 -23.46
N LEU A 312 -4.88 -15.73 -22.86
CA LEU A 312 -6.15 -16.26 -23.35
C LEU A 312 -6.52 -15.59 -24.69
N PRO A 313 -7.06 -16.37 -25.65
CA PRO A 313 -7.43 -15.86 -26.97
C PRO A 313 -8.31 -14.62 -26.86
N LYS A 314 -8.04 -13.63 -27.73
CA LYS A 314 -8.66 -12.29 -27.69
C LYS A 314 -9.98 -12.22 -28.45
#